data_AF-A0A261ESL8-F1
#
_entry.id   AF-A0A261ESL8-F1
#
_cell.length_a   1.000
_cell.length_b   1.000
_cell.length_c   1.000
_cell.angle_alpha   90.00
_cell.angle_beta   90.00
_cell.angle_gamma   90.00
#
_symmetry.space_group_name_H-M   'P 1'
#
loop_
_entity.id
_entity.type
_entity.pdbx_description
1 polymer ?
#
loop_
_entity_poly.entity_id
_entity_poly.type
_entity_poly.pdbx_seq_one_letter_code
_entity_poly.pdbx_strand_id
1 'polypeptide(L)'
;MRVKRFIFRLWSNYKAIRYTTIMLSTVGSTGGFAWLVNRLSAWRNRLETSIDSPEFITNEIIDEQHSRWPTISFDWRLASAYWWVVALIIIFIIVWIVAHIRVASPHNGFTRDPRREFTVADRQWIDQCTARQCEYRIGLGLLRCNRRAEQLDHWYPWSKGGATDRHNLVNLCAHHNRRKSDKIPTVWSTKLLYHARLHYFPPQYRGFTKPDGIDYRMLDTDTSIIDEDYV
;
A
#
# COMPACT_ATOMS: atom_id res chain seq x y z
N MET A 1 24.57 3.03 12.47
CA MET A 1 23.25 2.57 11.96
C MET A 1 22.34 3.67 11.39
N ARG A 2 22.42 4.93 11.86
CA ARG A 2 21.60 6.07 11.35
C ARG A 2 21.82 6.38 9.87
N VAL A 3 23.07 6.32 9.41
CA VAL A 3 23.48 6.64 8.03
C VAL A 3 22.88 5.68 7.00
N LYS A 4 22.86 4.37 7.25
CA LYS A 4 22.25 3.39 6.34
C LYS A 4 20.74 3.61 6.16
N ARG A 5 20.01 3.94 7.23
CA ARG A 5 18.56 4.24 7.14
C ARG A 5 18.28 5.55 6.40
N PHE A 6 19.15 6.55 6.57
CA PHE A 6 19.07 7.80 5.83
C PHE A 6 19.33 7.59 4.33
N ILE A 7 20.38 6.84 3.98
CA ILE A 7 20.70 6.48 2.58
C ILE A 7 19.56 5.67 1.94
N PHE A 8 18.97 4.70 2.65
CA PHE A 8 17.84 3.94 2.13
C PHE A 8 16.57 4.80 1.92
N ARG A 9 16.31 5.77 2.81
CA ARG A 9 15.21 6.73 2.65
C ARG A 9 15.45 7.66 1.45
N LEU A 10 16.66 8.20 1.32
CA LEU A 10 17.04 9.01 0.17
C LEU A 10 16.94 8.22 -1.14
N TRP A 11 17.35 6.95 -1.14
CA TRP A 11 17.26 6.10 -2.32
C TRP A 11 15.82 5.72 -2.68
N SER A 12 14.95 5.51 -1.68
CA SER A 12 13.51 5.31 -1.90
C SER A 12 12.85 6.56 -2.46
N ASN A 13 13.16 7.74 -1.92
CA ASN A 13 12.65 9.02 -2.40
C ASN A 13 13.18 9.33 -3.81
N TYR A 14 14.46 9.07 -4.07
CA TYR A 14 15.07 9.17 -5.39
C TYR A 14 14.38 8.27 -6.40
N LYS A 15 14.07 7.01 -6.06
CA LYS A 15 13.30 6.12 -6.94
C LYS A 15 11.92 6.67 -7.24
N ALA A 16 11.20 7.13 -6.21
CA ALA A 16 9.87 7.71 -6.40
C ALA A 16 9.94 8.92 -7.35
N ILE A 17 10.86 9.85 -7.10
CA ILE A 17 11.07 11.04 -7.95
C ILE A 17 11.45 10.62 -9.38
N ARG A 18 12.39 9.69 -9.53
CA ARG A 18 12.83 9.20 -10.85
C ARG A 18 11.68 8.60 -11.64
N TYR A 19 10.85 7.77 -11.03
CA TYR A 19 9.70 7.17 -11.72
C TYR A 19 8.62 8.21 -12.03
N THR A 20 8.35 9.17 -11.13
CA THR A 20 7.42 10.26 -11.42
C THR A 20 7.90 11.15 -12.56
N THR A 21 9.20 11.45 -12.63
CA THR A 21 9.77 12.23 -13.73
C THR A 21 9.67 11.48 -15.05
N ILE A 22 10.01 10.18 -15.08
CA ILE A 22 9.86 9.36 -16.29
C ILE A 22 8.40 9.31 -16.77
N MET A 23 7.45 9.14 -15.85
CA MET A 23 6.02 9.19 -16.16
C MET A 23 5.61 10.55 -16.75
N LEU A 24 5.96 11.66 -16.10
CA LEU A 24 5.63 13.00 -16.56
C LEU A 24 6.26 13.32 -17.92
N SER A 25 7.52 12.93 -18.12
CA SER A 25 8.20 13.07 -19.42
C SER A 25 7.53 12.24 -20.50
N THR A 26 7.11 11.02 -20.21
CA THR A 26 6.46 10.14 -21.20
C THR A 26 5.09 10.70 -21.61
N VAL A 27 4.30 11.20 -20.66
CA VAL A 27 3.02 11.86 -20.93
C VAL A 27 3.23 13.15 -21.74
N GLY A 28 4.19 13.98 -21.34
CA GLY A 28 4.53 15.22 -22.05
C GLY A 28 5.04 14.99 -23.47
N SER A 29 5.94 14.01 -23.68
CA SER A 29 6.48 13.66 -24.99
C SER A 29 5.40 13.09 -25.92
N THR A 30 4.50 12.25 -25.41
CA THR A 30 3.41 11.67 -26.21
C THR A 30 2.41 12.75 -26.62
N GLY A 31 2.02 13.64 -25.69
CA GLY A 31 1.14 14.77 -25.98
C GLY A 31 1.76 15.79 -26.95
N GLY A 32 3.03 16.12 -26.76
CA GLY A 32 3.77 17.02 -27.64
C GLY A 32 3.95 16.45 -29.05
N PHE A 33 4.21 15.16 -29.18
CA PHE A 33 4.32 14.49 -30.49
C PHE A 33 2.98 14.47 -31.23
N ALA A 34 1.88 14.17 -30.52
CA ALA A 34 0.54 14.23 -31.10
C ALA A 34 0.18 15.66 -31.60
N TRP A 35 0.54 16.69 -30.83
CA TRP A 35 0.36 18.09 -31.23
C TRP A 35 1.20 18.46 -32.46
N LEU A 36 2.47 18.03 -32.51
CA LEU A 36 3.36 18.28 -33.64
C LEU A 36 2.86 17.60 -34.92
N VAL A 37 2.44 16.34 -34.85
CA VAL A 37 1.85 15.61 -35.98
C VAL A 37 0.60 16.32 -36.50
N ASN A 38 -0.26 16.81 -35.59
CA ASN A 38 -1.44 17.58 -35.97
C ASN A 38 -1.07 18.90 -36.68
N ARG A 39 -0.07 19.63 -36.18
CA ARG A 39 0.39 20.89 -36.80
C ARG A 39 1.06 20.67 -38.16
N LEU A 40 1.87 19.64 -38.32
CA LEU A 40 2.51 19.30 -39.59
C LEU A 40 1.47 18.88 -40.63
N SER A 41 0.47 18.09 -40.23
CA SER A 41 -0.65 17.73 -41.11
C SER A 41 -1.45 18.97 -41.55
N ALA A 42 -1.80 19.86 -40.61
CA ALA A 42 -2.50 21.11 -40.92
C ALA A 42 -1.68 22.04 -41.85
N TRP A 43 -0.35 22.07 -41.69
CA TRP A 43 0.54 22.85 -42.55
C TRP A 43 0.66 22.25 -43.96
N ARG A 44 0.82 20.92 -44.07
CA ARG A 44 0.85 20.22 -45.36
C ARG A 44 -0.42 20.47 -46.17
N ASN A 45 -1.59 20.37 -45.53
CA ASN A 45 -2.87 20.63 -46.21
C ASN A 45 -2.96 22.07 -46.73
N ARG A 46 -2.41 23.05 -46.00
CA ARG A 46 -2.34 24.46 -46.47
C ARG A 46 -1.44 24.62 -47.69
N LEU A 47 -0.33 23.89 -47.73
CA LEU A 47 0.57 23.91 -48.88
C LEU A 47 -0.09 23.30 -50.13
N GLU A 48 -0.77 22.16 -49.97
CA GLU A 48 -1.51 21.52 -51.06
C GLU A 48 -2.56 22.47 -51.64
N THR A 49 -3.32 23.18 -50.79
CA THR A 49 -4.28 24.20 -51.24
C THR A 49 -3.65 25.45 -51.86
N SER A 50 -2.35 25.70 -51.63
CA SER A 50 -1.64 26.84 -52.22
C SER A 50 -0.97 26.52 -53.57
N ILE A 51 -0.86 25.23 -53.89
CA ILE A 51 -0.30 24.73 -55.16
C ILE A 51 -1.40 24.66 -56.24
N ASP A 52 -2.67 24.52 -55.83
CA ASP A 52 -3.81 24.65 -56.73
C ASP A 52 -4.02 26.13 -57.11
N SER A 53 -3.75 26.40 -58.39
CA SER A 53 -3.94 27.62 -59.18
C SER A 53 -4.86 28.73 -58.61
N PRO A 54 -4.35 29.97 -58.40
CA PRO A 54 -5.14 31.10 -57.90
C PRO A 54 -6.23 31.60 -58.88
N GLU A 55 -6.22 31.16 -60.13
CA GLU A 55 -7.22 31.55 -61.14
C GLU A 55 -8.62 30.92 -60.97
N PHE A 56 -8.81 29.95 -60.06
CA PHE A 56 -10.12 29.34 -59.77
C PHE A 56 -10.80 29.87 -58.51
N ILE A 57 -10.30 30.97 -57.93
CA ILE A 57 -10.98 31.64 -56.81
C ILE A 57 -12.15 32.45 -57.39
N THR A 58 -13.20 31.78 -57.84
CA THR A 58 -14.51 32.42 -57.99
C THR A 58 -15.03 32.70 -56.59
N ASN A 59 -15.62 33.88 -56.41
CA ASN A 59 -16.11 34.41 -55.12
C ASN A 59 -17.25 33.59 -54.48
N GLU A 60 -17.50 32.36 -54.92
CA GLU A 60 -18.48 31.44 -54.35
C GLU A 60 -17.93 30.60 -53.18
N ILE A 61 -16.60 30.53 -53.00
CA ILE A 61 -15.97 29.63 -52.00
C ILE A 61 -15.80 30.28 -50.61
N ILE A 62 -16.33 31.48 -50.38
CA ILE A 62 -16.27 32.09 -49.03
C ILE A 62 -17.34 31.49 -48.09
N ASP A 63 -18.36 30.80 -48.60
CA ASP A 63 -19.46 30.29 -47.75
C ASP A 63 -19.31 28.81 -47.32
N GLU A 64 -18.58 27.97 -48.06
CA GLU A 64 -18.38 26.56 -47.65
C GLU A 64 -17.26 26.36 -46.63
N GLN A 65 -16.34 27.32 -46.50
CA GLN A 65 -15.18 27.19 -45.60
C GLN A 65 -15.49 27.47 -44.12
N HIS A 66 -16.72 27.88 -43.79
CA HIS A 66 -17.17 28.02 -42.40
C HIS A 66 -17.71 26.72 -41.78
N SER A 67 -17.88 25.63 -42.55
CA SER A 67 -18.61 24.43 -42.08
C SER A 67 -17.87 23.09 -42.20
N ARG A 68 -16.53 23.10 -42.27
CA ARG A 68 -15.75 21.88 -42.04
C ARG A 68 -14.66 22.14 -41.02
N TRP A 69 -15.11 22.26 -39.78
CA TRP A 69 -14.28 21.82 -38.66
C TRP A 69 -13.74 20.43 -39.01
N PRO A 70 -12.43 20.16 -38.88
CA PRO A 70 -11.92 18.82 -39.08
C PRO A 70 -12.75 17.91 -38.18
N THR A 71 -13.55 17.04 -38.77
CA THR A 71 -14.23 16.00 -38.02
C THR A 71 -13.10 15.10 -37.56
N ILE A 72 -12.60 15.37 -36.35
CA ILE A 72 -11.78 14.44 -35.61
C ILE A 72 -12.68 13.23 -35.51
N SER A 73 -12.49 12.25 -36.40
CA SER A 73 -13.16 10.97 -36.31
C SER A 73 -12.60 10.36 -35.04
N PHE A 74 -13.29 10.61 -33.94
CA PHE A 74 -12.97 10.09 -32.63
C PHE A 74 -13.12 8.58 -32.74
N ASP A 75 -12.00 7.90 -32.95
CA ASP A 75 -11.99 6.45 -32.94
C ASP A 75 -12.32 6.02 -31.51
N TRP A 76 -13.59 5.71 -31.30
CA TRP A 76 -14.14 5.29 -30.02
C TRP A 76 -13.38 4.10 -29.43
N ARG A 77 -12.66 3.32 -30.25
CA ARG A 77 -11.80 2.22 -29.79
C ARG A 77 -10.58 2.74 -29.04
N LEU A 78 -9.89 3.77 -29.56
CA LEU A 78 -8.76 4.42 -28.89
C LEU A 78 -9.20 5.17 -27.62
N ALA A 79 -10.37 5.80 -27.68
CA ALA A 79 -10.98 6.43 -26.51
C ALA A 79 -11.34 5.42 -25.41
N SER A 80 -11.88 4.26 -25.78
CA SER A 80 -12.23 3.20 -24.83
C SER A 80 -10.98 2.61 -24.16
N ALA A 81 -9.91 2.38 -24.93
CA ALA A 81 -8.64 1.89 -24.39
C ALA A 81 -8.02 2.89 -23.40
N TYR A 82 -8.08 4.20 -23.70
CA TYR A 82 -7.62 5.25 -22.78
C TYR A 82 -8.35 5.18 -21.43
N TRP A 83 -9.69 5.10 -21.43
CA TRP A 83 -10.46 5.03 -20.18
C TRP A 83 -10.19 3.76 -19.38
N TRP A 84 -9.97 2.61 -20.02
CA TRP A 84 -9.55 1.38 -19.33
C TRP A 84 -8.18 1.52 -18.66
N VAL A 85 -7.20 2.13 -19.35
CA VAL A 85 -5.89 2.39 -18.76
C VAL A 85 -5.99 3.33 -17.56
N VAL A 86 -6.75 4.43 -17.69
CA VAL A 86 -7.00 5.36 -16.58
C VAL A 86 -7.67 4.64 -15.40
N ALA A 87 -8.69 3.82 -15.65
CA ALA A 87 -9.36 3.05 -14.62
C ALA A 87 -8.40 2.08 -13.90
N LEU A 88 -7.55 1.37 -14.64
CA LEU A 88 -6.55 0.47 -14.05
C LEU A 88 -5.53 1.20 -13.18
N ILE A 89 -5.09 2.40 -13.60
CA ILE A 89 -4.18 3.23 -12.80
C ILE A 89 -4.87 3.68 -11.51
N ILE A 90 -6.13 4.14 -11.58
CA ILE A 90 -6.90 4.54 -10.41
C ILE A 90 -7.08 3.36 -9.45
N ILE A 91 -7.47 2.19 -9.95
CA ILE A 91 -7.59 0.96 -9.15
C ILE A 91 -6.26 0.62 -8.49
N PHE A 92 -5.16 0.67 -9.22
CA PHE A 92 -3.83 0.43 -8.68
C PHE A 92 -3.48 1.40 -7.55
N ILE A 93 -3.75 2.70 -7.71
CA ILE A 93 -3.53 3.71 -6.67
C ILE A 93 -4.39 3.42 -5.44
N ILE A 94 -5.67 3.09 -5.61
CA ILE A 94 -6.57 2.75 -4.50
C ILE A 94 -6.04 1.52 -3.75
N VAL A 95 -5.70 0.44 -4.47
CA VAL A 95 -5.13 -0.78 -3.87
C VAL A 95 -3.83 -0.46 -3.13
N TRP A 96 -2.96 0.36 -3.71
CA TRP A 96 -1.73 0.79 -3.08
C TRP A 96 -1.98 1.57 -1.79
N ILE A 97 -2.89 2.56 -1.81
CA ILE A 97 -3.27 3.33 -0.61
C ILE A 97 -3.77 2.38 0.48
N VAL A 98 -4.77 1.54 0.16
CA VAL A 98 -5.39 0.60 1.11
C VAL A 98 -4.36 -0.37 1.70
N ALA A 99 -3.46 -0.91 0.88
CA ALA A 99 -2.39 -1.80 1.33
C ALA A 99 -1.39 -1.13 2.27
N HIS A 100 -1.31 0.20 2.25
CA HIS A 100 -0.39 1.00 3.06
C HIS A 100 -1.04 1.68 4.28
N ILE A 101 -2.36 1.57 4.49
CA ILE A 101 -3.05 2.07 5.69
C ILE A 101 -2.52 1.35 6.92
N ARG A 102 -2.04 2.13 7.90
CA ARG A 102 -1.52 1.64 9.17
C ARG A 102 -2.66 1.40 10.15
N VAL A 103 -2.51 0.42 11.03
CA VAL A 103 -3.44 0.28 12.17
C VAL A 103 -3.33 1.52 13.07
N ALA A 104 -4.46 1.93 13.63
CA ALA A 104 -4.49 3.01 14.61
C ALA A 104 -3.69 2.63 15.86
N SER A 105 -3.29 3.64 16.64
CA SER A 105 -2.64 3.39 17.92
C SER A 105 -3.61 2.68 18.86
N PRO A 106 -3.18 1.64 19.60
CA PRO A 106 -3.99 1.08 20.67
C PRO A 106 -4.23 2.16 21.73
N HIS A 107 -5.45 2.22 22.25
CA HIS A 107 -5.86 3.16 23.29
C HIS A 107 -5.49 2.57 24.66
N ASN A 108 -4.20 2.43 24.92
CA ASN A 108 -3.68 2.02 26.22
C ASN A 108 -3.46 3.25 27.11
N GLY A 109 -3.57 3.09 28.43
CA GLY A 109 -3.30 4.16 29.40
C GLY A 109 -1.83 4.61 29.49
N PHE A 110 -0.97 4.12 28.58
CA PHE A 110 0.44 4.43 28.52
C PHE A 110 0.90 4.75 27.09
N THR A 111 1.89 5.62 26.96
CA THR A 111 2.58 5.87 25.69
C THR A 111 3.60 4.76 25.35
N ARG A 112 4.03 4.02 26.38
CA ARG A 112 4.96 2.91 26.32
C ARG A 112 4.71 2.01 27.52
N ASP A 113 4.52 0.72 27.29
CA ASP A 113 4.23 -0.23 28.38
C ASP A 113 5.41 -0.25 29.37
N PRO A 114 5.19 -0.14 30.69
CA PRO A 114 6.25 -0.33 31.68
C PRO A 114 6.95 -1.68 31.54
N ARG A 115 6.24 -2.73 31.12
CA ARG A 115 6.83 -4.03 30.81
C ARG A 115 7.25 -4.06 29.35
N ARG A 116 8.53 -4.35 29.07
CA ARG A 116 9.03 -4.54 27.70
C ARG A 116 9.17 -6.00 27.31
N GLU A 117 9.56 -6.85 28.26
CA GLU A 117 9.98 -8.22 27.96
C GLU A 117 8.85 -9.24 28.21
N PHE A 118 8.72 -10.15 27.26
CA PHE A 118 7.88 -11.33 27.39
C PHE A 118 8.55 -12.35 28.32
N THR A 119 7.75 -13.10 29.08
CA THR A 119 8.29 -14.11 30.01
C THR A 119 8.70 -15.38 29.27
N VAL A 120 9.39 -16.28 30.00
CA VAL A 120 9.65 -17.65 29.52
C VAL A 120 8.35 -18.42 29.27
N ALA A 121 7.31 -18.19 30.09
CA ALA A 121 6.00 -18.78 29.87
C ALA A 121 5.37 -18.31 28.55
N ASP A 122 5.50 -17.02 28.22
CA ASP A 122 5.03 -16.46 26.95
C ASP A 122 5.78 -17.05 25.74
N ARG A 123 7.10 -17.29 25.88
CA ARG A 123 7.91 -18.00 24.87
C ARG A 123 7.39 -19.42 24.65
N GLN A 124 7.19 -20.19 25.72
CA GLN A 124 6.72 -21.57 25.63
C GLN A 124 5.32 -21.63 24.98
N TRP A 125 4.42 -20.76 25.41
CA TRP A 125 3.07 -20.64 24.85
C TRP A 125 3.10 -20.35 23.35
N ILE A 126 3.81 -19.32 22.89
CA ILE A 126 3.80 -18.98 21.46
C ILE A 126 4.54 -20.02 20.61
N ASP A 127 5.57 -20.68 21.15
CA ASP A 127 6.26 -21.76 20.46
C ASP A 127 5.33 -22.95 20.22
N GLN A 128 4.46 -23.28 21.19
CA GLN A 128 3.40 -24.28 21.03
C GLN A 128 2.39 -23.84 19.97
N CYS A 129 1.90 -22.60 20.03
CA CYS A 129 0.93 -22.07 19.06
C CYS A 129 1.46 -22.01 17.62
N THR A 130 2.76 -21.79 17.45
CA THR A 130 3.38 -21.55 16.13
C THR A 130 4.13 -22.76 15.59
N ALA A 131 4.23 -23.85 16.35
CA ALA A 131 5.15 -24.96 16.10
C ALA A 131 6.60 -24.46 15.86
N ARG A 132 7.00 -23.43 16.63
CA ARG A 132 8.32 -22.76 16.53
C ARG A 132 8.65 -22.21 15.14
N GLN A 133 7.65 -21.96 14.29
CA GLN A 133 7.84 -21.43 12.95
C GLN A 133 7.54 -19.92 12.91
N CYS A 134 8.29 -19.19 12.09
CA CYS A 134 8.15 -17.74 11.96
C CYS A 134 6.76 -17.34 11.44
N GLU A 135 6.12 -16.36 12.10
CA GLU A 135 4.77 -15.89 11.75
C GLU A 135 4.73 -14.89 10.57
N TYR A 136 5.90 -14.52 10.01
CA TYR A 136 5.93 -13.63 8.85
C TYR A 136 5.25 -14.26 7.63
N ARG A 137 4.44 -13.47 6.93
CA ARG A 137 3.71 -13.90 5.73
C ARG A 137 4.38 -13.38 4.45
N ILE A 138 4.51 -14.27 3.48
CA ILE A 138 5.07 -14.03 2.15
C ILE A 138 3.92 -13.97 1.13
N GLY A 139 4.05 -13.10 0.11
CA GLY A 139 3.15 -13.06 -1.06
C GLY A 139 1.68 -12.83 -0.69
N LEU A 140 1.30 -11.58 -0.41
CA LEU A 140 -0.07 -11.18 -0.03
C LEU A 140 -0.73 -12.04 1.07
N GLY A 141 0.07 -12.73 1.89
CA GLY A 141 -0.45 -13.56 2.96
C GLY A 141 -0.51 -15.05 2.66
N LEU A 142 -0.19 -15.51 1.45
CA LEU A 142 -0.39 -16.90 1.02
C LEU A 142 0.46 -17.90 1.78
N LEU A 143 1.74 -17.58 2.01
CA LEU A 143 2.69 -18.51 2.61
C LEU A 143 3.23 -17.99 3.94
N ARG A 144 3.48 -18.89 4.88
CA ARG A 144 4.23 -18.61 6.11
C ARG A 144 5.72 -18.84 5.87
N CYS A 145 6.56 -17.98 6.42
CA CYS A 145 8.01 -18.19 6.41
C CYS A 145 8.34 -19.57 6.99
N ASN A 146 9.17 -20.36 6.30
CA ASN A 146 9.54 -21.71 6.73
C ASN A 146 10.67 -21.74 7.79
N ARG A 147 11.28 -20.59 8.10
CA ARG A 147 12.37 -20.53 9.08
C ARG A 147 11.84 -20.69 10.51
N ARG A 148 12.66 -21.29 11.37
CA ARG A 148 12.43 -21.36 12.81
C ARG A 148 12.32 -19.94 13.38
N ALA A 149 11.41 -19.77 14.32
CA ALA A 149 11.27 -18.55 15.07
C ALA A 149 12.29 -18.49 16.20
N GLU A 150 12.89 -17.32 16.40
CA GLU A 150 14.05 -17.11 17.26
C GLU A 150 13.81 -15.96 18.25
N GLN A 151 12.98 -14.99 17.86
CA GLN A 151 12.81 -13.74 18.59
C GLN A 151 11.33 -13.46 18.81
N LEU A 152 11.00 -13.11 20.05
CA LEU A 152 9.71 -12.53 20.41
C LEU A 152 9.75 -11.04 20.08
N ASP A 153 8.65 -10.54 19.52
CA ASP A 153 8.49 -9.12 19.23
C ASP A 153 7.02 -8.73 19.43
N HIS A 154 6.77 -7.42 19.49
CA HIS A 154 5.42 -6.87 19.59
C HIS A 154 4.89 -6.60 18.19
N TRP A 155 3.71 -7.12 17.82
CA TRP A 155 3.07 -6.84 16.54
C TRP A 155 2.92 -5.34 16.30
N TYR A 156 2.23 -4.66 17.22
CA TYR A 156 2.24 -3.22 17.37
C TYR A 156 3.43 -2.81 18.25
N PRO A 157 4.36 -1.95 17.77
CA PRO A 157 5.62 -1.68 18.47
C PRO A 157 5.43 -1.15 19.90
N TRP A 158 6.12 -1.77 20.86
CA TRP A 158 6.17 -1.33 22.26
C TRP A 158 6.50 0.16 22.42
N SER A 159 7.48 0.65 21.64
CA SER A 159 7.92 2.05 21.71
C SER A 159 6.87 3.07 21.23
N LYS A 160 5.72 2.61 20.73
CA LYS A 160 4.62 3.42 20.20
C LYS A 160 3.30 3.17 20.92
N GLY A 161 3.33 2.51 22.08
CA GLY A 161 2.15 2.24 22.91
C GLY A 161 1.61 0.82 22.80
N GLY A 162 2.27 -0.10 22.10
CA GLY A 162 1.86 -1.51 22.09
C GLY A 162 2.12 -2.19 23.45
N ALA A 163 1.13 -2.90 23.98
CA ALA A 163 1.24 -3.64 25.22
C ALA A 163 2.10 -4.91 25.08
N THR A 164 2.82 -5.29 26.13
CA THR A 164 3.46 -6.60 26.31
C THR A 164 2.42 -7.59 26.80
N ASP A 165 1.55 -7.96 25.86
CA ASP A 165 0.44 -8.89 26.04
C ASP A 165 0.51 -10.00 24.98
N ARG A 166 -0.07 -11.16 25.26
CA ARG A 166 -0.10 -12.31 24.34
C ARG A 166 -0.84 -12.02 23.03
N HIS A 167 -1.84 -11.13 23.03
CA HIS A 167 -2.49 -10.67 21.80
C HIS A 167 -1.49 -9.93 20.90
N ASN A 168 -0.61 -9.12 21.50
CA ASN A 168 0.40 -8.37 20.78
C ASN A 168 1.70 -9.15 20.50
N LEU A 169 1.87 -10.34 21.08
CA LEU A 169 3.09 -11.12 20.93
C LEU A 169 3.18 -11.77 19.54
N VAL A 170 4.34 -11.67 18.87
CA VAL A 170 4.64 -12.40 17.63
C VAL A 170 5.96 -13.16 17.68
N ASN A 171 6.01 -14.31 17.01
CA ASN A 171 7.19 -15.17 16.94
C ASN A 171 7.87 -15.07 15.57
N LEU A 172 9.06 -14.46 15.51
CA LEU A 172 9.74 -14.16 14.24
C LEU A 172 11.14 -14.78 14.18
N CYS A 173 11.60 -15.13 12.97
CA CYS A 173 13.01 -15.39 12.73
C CYS A 173 13.80 -14.07 12.74
N ALA A 174 15.11 -14.10 13.03
CA ALA A 174 15.89 -12.87 13.16
C ALA A 174 15.88 -12.00 11.88
N HIS A 175 15.77 -12.60 10.69
CA HIS A 175 15.66 -11.84 9.44
C HIS A 175 14.38 -10.98 9.40
N HIS A 176 13.21 -11.59 9.66
CA HIS A 176 11.93 -10.89 9.58
C HIS A 176 11.73 -9.94 10.75
N ASN A 177 12.24 -10.28 11.93
CA ASN A 177 12.24 -9.36 13.06
C ASN A 177 12.99 -8.05 12.75
N ARG A 178 14.21 -8.15 12.20
CA ARG A 178 14.98 -6.98 11.75
C ARG A 178 14.28 -6.19 10.64
N ARG A 179 13.60 -6.88 9.71
CA ARG A 179 12.84 -6.23 8.62
C ARG A 179 11.61 -5.50 9.14
N LYS A 180 10.92 -6.08 10.14
CA LYS A 180 9.77 -5.47 10.81
C LYS A 180 10.21 -4.23 11.59
N SER A 181 11.24 -4.32 12.44
CA SER A 181 11.71 -3.21 13.28
C SER A 181 10.51 -2.60 14.06
N ASP A 182 10.60 -1.31 14.33
CA ASP A 182 9.59 -0.43 14.92
C ASP A 182 8.47 0.02 13.95
N LYS A 183 8.26 -0.67 12.82
CA LYS A 183 7.20 -0.30 11.87
C LYS A 183 5.83 -0.65 12.44
N ILE A 184 4.90 0.31 12.37
CA ILE A 184 3.49 0.05 12.67
C ILE A 184 2.94 -0.88 11.59
N PRO A 185 2.26 -1.98 11.94
CA PRO A 185 1.68 -2.87 10.96
C PRO A 185 0.57 -2.18 10.15
N THR A 186 0.32 -2.68 8.94
CA THR A 186 -0.82 -2.24 8.13
C THR A 186 -2.08 -2.98 8.54
N VAL A 187 -3.25 -2.39 8.32
CA VAL A 187 -4.54 -3.06 8.53
C VAL A 187 -4.58 -4.39 7.78
N TRP A 188 -4.09 -4.39 6.54
CA TRP A 188 -4.00 -5.60 5.72
C TRP A 188 -3.10 -6.67 6.34
N SER A 189 -1.87 -6.32 6.73
CA SER A 189 -0.96 -7.29 7.37
C SER A 189 -1.52 -7.84 8.68
N THR A 190 -2.26 -7.03 9.44
CA THR A 190 -2.90 -7.45 10.69
C THR A 190 -4.01 -8.46 10.41
N LYS A 191 -4.88 -8.18 9.42
CA LYS A 191 -5.92 -9.11 8.98
C LYS A 191 -5.32 -10.43 8.49
N LEU A 192 -4.27 -10.38 7.67
CA LEU A 192 -3.60 -11.58 7.17
C LEU A 192 -3.01 -12.43 8.29
N LEU A 193 -2.37 -11.81 9.29
CA LEU A 193 -1.85 -12.53 10.44
C LEU A 193 -2.99 -13.12 11.29
N TYR A 194 -4.04 -12.35 11.55
CA TYR A 194 -5.23 -12.82 12.25
C TYR A 194 -5.85 -14.06 11.59
N HIS A 195 -6.17 -13.99 10.29
CA HIS A 195 -6.74 -15.12 9.56
C HIS A 195 -5.80 -16.32 9.53
N ALA A 196 -4.50 -16.08 9.40
CA ALA A 196 -3.51 -17.15 9.45
C ALA A 196 -3.49 -17.85 10.82
N ARG A 197 -3.52 -17.08 11.92
CA ARG A 197 -3.54 -17.63 13.28
C ARG A 197 -4.79 -18.47 13.53
N LEU A 198 -5.95 -18.10 13.00
CA LEU A 198 -7.17 -18.93 13.11
C LEU A 198 -6.97 -20.37 12.59
N HIS A 199 -6.09 -20.56 11.60
CA HIS A 199 -5.80 -21.86 11.01
C HIS A 199 -4.79 -22.68 11.81
N TYR A 200 -3.70 -22.07 12.32
CA TYR A 200 -2.62 -22.83 12.95
C TYR A 200 -2.54 -22.70 14.48
N PHE A 201 -3.25 -21.75 15.10
CA PHE A 201 -3.36 -21.73 16.56
C PHE A 201 -4.29 -22.87 17.02
N PRO A 202 -3.95 -23.55 18.12
CA PRO A 202 -4.85 -24.48 18.78
C PRO A 202 -6.21 -23.81 19.11
N PRO A 203 -7.34 -24.53 19.03
CA PRO A 203 -8.68 -23.97 19.25
C PRO A 203 -8.82 -23.18 20.56
N GLN A 204 -8.22 -23.69 21.65
CA GLN A 204 -8.24 -23.06 22.97
C GLN A 204 -7.52 -21.70 23.03
N TYR A 205 -6.65 -21.39 22.07
CA TYR A 205 -5.90 -20.13 22.01
C TYR A 205 -6.43 -19.17 20.94
N ARG A 206 -7.58 -19.47 20.32
CA ARG A 206 -8.14 -18.63 19.26
C ARG A 206 -8.51 -17.22 19.72
N GLY A 207 -8.79 -17.01 21.00
CA GLY A 207 -8.98 -15.67 21.58
C GLY A 207 -7.79 -14.74 21.35
N PHE A 208 -6.56 -15.27 21.37
CA PHE A 208 -5.32 -14.51 21.19
C PHE A 208 -4.91 -14.30 19.72
N THR A 209 -5.76 -14.68 18.76
CA THR A 209 -5.40 -14.66 17.34
C THR A 209 -5.33 -13.25 16.77
N LYS A 210 -6.13 -12.32 17.30
CA LYS A 210 -6.20 -10.93 16.83
C LYS A 210 -5.07 -10.13 17.46
N PRO A 211 -4.12 -9.60 16.67
CA PRO A 211 -3.03 -8.81 17.21
C PRO A 211 -3.36 -7.32 17.10
N ASP A 212 -3.85 -6.74 18.20
CA ASP A 212 -4.31 -5.34 18.28
C ASP A 212 -3.43 -4.44 19.16
N GLY A 213 -2.56 -5.01 19.99
CA GLY A 213 -1.64 -4.23 20.81
C GLY A 213 -2.26 -3.63 22.06
N ILE A 214 -3.50 -4.02 22.38
CA ILE A 214 -4.24 -3.57 23.57
C ILE A 214 -3.70 -4.27 24.82
N ASP A 215 -3.69 -3.56 25.94
CA ASP A 215 -3.37 -4.14 27.25
C ASP A 215 -4.60 -4.80 27.88
N TYR A 216 -4.70 -6.12 27.71
CA TYR A 216 -5.78 -6.90 28.31
C TYR A 216 -5.60 -7.16 29.80
N ARG A 217 -4.40 -6.94 30.36
CA ARG A 217 -4.16 -7.08 31.80
C ARG A 217 -4.93 -6.04 32.61
N MET A 218 -5.18 -4.86 32.03
CA MET A 218 -5.95 -3.79 32.67
C MET A 218 -7.46 -4.04 32.63
N LEU A 219 -7.94 -4.77 31.62
CA LEU A 219 -9.37 -5.05 31.43
C LEU A 219 -9.87 -6.17 32.38
N ASP A 220 -8.99 -7.11 32.73
CA ASP A 220 -9.29 -8.17 33.71
C ASP A 220 -9.39 -7.58 35.14
N THR A 221 -8.60 -6.56 35.48
CA THR A 221 -8.63 -5.95 36.82
C THR A 221 -9.93 -5.21 37.10
N ASP A 222 -10.51 -4.52 36.10
CA ASP A 222 -11.78 -3.81 36.26
C ASP A 222 -12.98 -4.75 36.42
N THR A 223 -12.88 -5.99 35.92
CA THR A 223 -13.94 -7.00 36.09
C THR A 223 -13.82 -7.74 37.43
N SER A 224 -12.60 -7.95 37.95
CA SER A 224 -12.42 -8.53 39.29
C SER A 224 -12.87 -7.61 40.43
N ILE A 225 -12.86 -6.29 40.25
CA ILE A 225 -13.34 -5.33 41.26
C ILE A 225 -14.87 -5.42 41.41
N ILE A 226 -15.59 -5.83 40.37
CA ILE A 226 -17.06 -5.94 40.40
C ILE A 226 -17.53 -7.22 41.11
N ASP A 227 -16.71 -8.28 41.10
CA ASP A 227 -17.06 -9.57 41.74
C ASP A 227 -16.72 -9.63 43.24
N GLU A 228 -15.82 -8.77 43.76
CA GLU A 228 -15.51 -8.72 45.21
C GLU A 228 -16.51 -7.92 46.03
N ASP A 229 -17.30 -7.01 45.42
CA ASP A 229 -18.31 -6.20 46.10
C ASP A 229 -19.69 -6.89 46.21
N TYR A 230 -19.79 -8.17 45.82
CA TYR A 230 -21.01 -9.00 45.86
C TYR A 230 -20.86 -10.30 46.67
N VAL A 231 -20.09 -10.28 47.76
CA VAL A 231 -20.07 -11.35 48.78
C VAL A 231 -20.32 -10.80 50.18
#